data_AF-X8BE16-F1
#
_entry.id   AF-X8BE16-F1
#
_cell.length_a   1.000
_cell.length_b   1.000
_cell.length_c   1.000
_cell.angle_alpha   90.00
_cell.angle_beta   90.00
_cell.angle_gamma   90.00
#
_symmetry.space_group_name_H-M   'P 1'
#
loop_
_entity.id
_entity.type
_entity.pdbx_description
1 polymer ?
#
loop_
_entity_poly.entity_id
_entity_poly.type
_entity_poly.pdbx_seq_one_letter_code
_entity_poly.pdbx_strand_id
1 'polypeptide(L)'
;MSEHLRHLSRHARIPVSVMPNAGLPVLGPNGAEYPLQPDELAEALAGFIAEFGLSLVGGCCGTTPEHIRRVAEAVRTVTPGERHITYEPSVSSLYTAVPFKQEASVLVIGSAQTPTAPRLSARR
;
A
#
# COMPACT_ATOMS: atom_id res chain seq x y z
N MET A 1 -1.71 9.50 -2.80
CA MET A 1 -1.00 8.23 -3.07
C MET A 1 0.33 8.16 -2.33
N SER A 2 1.15 9.22 -2.36
CA SER A 2 2.52 9.24 -1.81
C SER A 2 2.64 8.75 -0.36
N GLU A 3 1.71 9.09 0.54
CA GLU A 3 1.78 8.61 1.93
C GLU A 3 1.65 7.09 2.05
N HIS A 4 0.79 6.47 1.24
CA HIS A 4 0.63 5.01 1.24
C HIS A 4 1.89 4.33 0.70
N LEU A 5 2.50 4.91 -0.34
CA LEU A 5 3.77 4.42 -0.88
C LEU A 5 4.92 4.59 0.10
N ARG A 6 4.97 5.72 0.81
CA ARG A 6 5.96 5.97 1.87
C ARG A 6 5.85 4.94 2.99
N HIS A 7 4.63 4.66 3.46
CA HIS A 7 4.38 3.64 4.46
C HIS A 7 4.80 2.25 3.96
N LEU A 8 4.31 1.82 2.80
CA LEU A 8 4.66 0.51 2.23
C LEU A 8 6.16 0.37 1.99
N SER A 9 6.83 1.42 1.51
CA SER A 9 8.26 1.36 1.19
C SER A 9 9.13 1.22 2.43
N ARG A 10 8.68 1.74 3.57
CA ARG A 10 9.33 1.62 4.88
C ARG A 10 9.04 0.29 5.58
N HIS A 11 7.94 -0.39 5.29
CA HIS A 11 7.51 -1.55 6.08
C HIS A 11 7.46 -2.88 5.31
N ALA A 12 7.24 -2.83 3.99
CA ALA A 12 7.19 -4.04 3.17
C ALA A 12 8.60 -4.64 3.06
N ARG A 13 8.71 -5.95 3.32
CA ARG A 13 9.95 -6.72 3.11
C ARG A 13 10.11 -7.22 1.67
N ILE A 14 9.15 -6.92 0.82
CA ILE A 14 9.06 -7.34 -0.57
C ILE A 14 9.11 -6.13 -1.52
N PRO A 15 9.38 -6.35 -2.82
CA PRO A 15 9.20 -5.33 -3.85
C PRO A 15 7.84 -4.65 -3.77
N VAL A 16 7.80 -3.33 -3.98
CA VAL A 16 6.56 -2.54 -4.00
C VAL A 16 6.30 -2.08 -5.43
N SER A 17 5.07 -2.28 -5.88
CA SER A 17 4.58 -1.84 -7.18
C SER A 17 3.45 -0.83 -7.04
N VAL A 18 3.30 0.08 -8.01
CA VAL A 18 2.16 1.00 -8.05
C VAL A 18 1.58 1.11 -9.46
N MET A 19 0.26 1.22 -9.53
CA MET A 19 -0.49 1.32 -10.78
C MET A 19 -1.67 2.28 -10.58
N PRO A 20 -1.42 3.61 -10.60
CA PRO A 20 -2.48 4.59 -10.40
C PRO A 20 -3.36 4.75 -11.64
N ASN A 21 -4.53 5.35 -11.45
CA ASN A 21 -5.37 5.84 -12.55
C ASN A 21 -4.71 7.06 -13.23
N ALA A 22 -5.16 7.42 -14.43
CA ALA A 22 -4.81 8.68 -15.09
C ALA A 22 -5.53 9.88 -14.44
N GLY A 23 -5.27 10.09 -13.14
CA GLY A 23 -5.87 11.15 -12.33
C GLY A 23 -7.12 10.69 -11.58
N LEU A 24 -7.74 11.63 -10.88
CA LEU A 24 -9.00 11.39 -10.20
C LEU A 24 -10.14 11.36 -11.23
N PRO A 25 -11.11 10.44 -11.09
CA PRO A 25 -12.22 10.35 -12.01
C PRO A 25 -13.08 11.62 -11.93
N VAL A 26 -13.39 12.19 -13.09
CA VAL A 26 -14.33 13.30 -13.26
C VAL A 26 -15.57 12.76 -13.96
N LEU A 27 -16.76 13.03 -13.43
CA LEU A 27 -18.00 12.58 -14.05
C LEU A 27 -18.36 13.50 -15.22
N GLY A 28 -18.27 12.97 -16.43
CA GLY A 28 -18.73 13.58 -17.67
C GLY A 28 -20.09 13.01 -18.12
N PRO A 29 -20.64 13.52 -19.24
CA PRO A 29 -21.92 13.07 -19.79
C PRO A 29 -21.93 11.59 -20.20
N ASN A 30 -20.76 11.00 -20.44
CA ASN A 30 -20.60 9.61 -20.89
C ASN A 30 -20.02 8.68 -19.80
N GLY A 31 -19.94 9.14 -18.54
CA GLY A 31 -19.37 8.38 -17.42
C GLY A 31 -18.09 9.02 -16.84
N ALA A 32 -17.26 8.20 -16.19
CA ALA A 32 -16.03 8.68 -15.55
C ALA A 32 -14.90 8.90 -16.57
N GLU A 33 -14.38 10.12 -16.62
CA GLU A 33 -13.23 10.55 -17.42
C GLU A 33 -11.99 10.76 -16.53
N TYR A 34 -10.81 10.56 -17.09
CA TYR A 34 -9.53 10.58 -16.37
C TYR A 34 -8.59 11.57 -17.05
N PRO A 35 -8.42 12.78 -16.52
CA PRO A 35 -7.85 13.90 -17.27
C PRO A 35 -6.32 13.99 -17.25
N LEU A 36 -5.63 13.20 -16.41
CA LEU A 36 -4.18 13.28 -16.28
C LEU A 36 -3.53 12.89 -17.61
N GLN A 37 -2.55 13.68 -18.04
CA GLN A 37 -1.87 13.48 -19.30
C GLN A 37 -0.74 12.44 -19.18
N PRO A 38 -0.32 11.84 -20.31
CA PRO A 38 0.79 10.89 -20.35
C PRO A 38 2.08 11.35 -19.66
N ASP A 39 2.46 12.62 -19.86
CA ASP A 39 3.67 13.21 -19.28
C ASP A 39 3.57 13.39 -17.77
N GLU A 40 2.41 13.84 -17.29
CA GLU A 40 2.17 14.05 -15.86
C GLU A 40 2.21 12.72 -15.09
N LEU A 41 1.64 11.65 -15.68
CA LEU A 41 1.74 10.31 -15.09
C LEU A 41 3.19 9.81 -15.07
N ALA A 42 3.94 10.02 -16.16
CA ALA A 42 5.33 9.62 -16.27
C ALA A 42 6.23 10.32 -15.25
N GLU A 43 6.06 11.64 -15.08
CA GLU A 43 6.78 12.44 -14.09
C GLU A 43 6.49 11.96 -12.66
N ALA A 44 5.22 11.75 -12.32
CA ALA A 44 4.83 11.26 -11.01
C ALA A 44 5.43 9.88 -10.69
N LEU A 45 5.38 8.94 -11.64
CA LEU A 45 5.91 7.58 -11.45
C LEU A 45 7.44 7.56 -11.38
N ALA A 46 8.13 8.38 -12.19
CA ALA A 46 9.58 8.56 -12.09
C ALA A 46 9.97 9.09 -10.70
N GLY A 47 9.26 10.11 -10.20
CA GLY A 47 9.44 10.64 -8.85
C GLY A 47 9.22 9.57 -7.77
N PHE A 48 8.17 8.75 -7.89
CA PHE A 48 7.92 7.67 -6.92
C PHE A 48 9.00 6.59 -6.94
N ILE A 49 9.55 6.23 -8.09
CA ILE A 49 10.67 5.27 -8.15
C ILE A 49 11.89 5.84 -7.43
N ALA A 50 12.23 7.10 -7.68
CA ALA A 50 13.37 7.77 -7.06
C ALA A 50 13.20 7.97 -5.55
N GLU A 51 12.02 8.37 -5.08
CA GLU A 51 11.75 8.65 -3.66
C GLU A 51 11.51 7.36 -2.85
N PHE A 52 10.79 6.39 -3.42
CA PHE A 52 10.25 5.25 -2.67
C PHE A 52 10.88 3.90 -3.04
N GLY A 53 11.77 3.86 -4.03
CA GLY A 53 12.44 2.61 -4.43
C GLY A 53 11.49 1.56 -4.99
N LEU A 54 10.49 2.01 -5.76
CA LEU A 54 9.50 1.12 -6.37
C LEU A 54 10.15 0.21 -7.41
N SER A 55 9.71 -1.04 -7.46
CA SER A 55 10.29 -2.07 -8.32
C SER A 55 9.52 -2.28 -9.62
N LEU A 56 8.25 -1.87 -9.65
CA LEU A 56 7.39 -1.96 -10.84
C LEU A 56 6.37 -0.82 -10.83
N VAL A 57 6.16 -0.20 -11.99
CA VAL A 57 5.16 0.84 -12.17
C VAL A 57 4.31 0.55 -13.40
N GLY A 58 3.07 1.04 -13.40
CA GLY A 58 2.14 0.89 -14.53
C GLY A 58 0.97 1.86 -14.44
N GLY A 59 -0.11 1.55 -15.18
CA GLY A 59 -1.34 2.34 -15.20
C GLY A 59 -2.61 1.49 -15.01
N CYS A 60 -3.62 2.06 -14.36
CA CYS A 60 -4.94 1.46 -14.16
C CYS A 60 -6.00 2.19 -15.02
N CYS A 61 -7.14 2.61 -14.46
CA CYS A 61 -8.22 3.25 -15.20
C CYS A 61 -7.79 4.56 -15.86
N GLY A 62 -8.24 4.78 -17.10
CA GLY A 62 -7.91 5.98 -17.88
C GLY A 62 -6.52 5.97 -18.52
N THR A 63 -5.65 5.03 -18.14
CA THR A 63 -4.34 4.93 -18.78
C THR A 63 -4.44 4.31 -20.17
N THR A 64 -3.63 4.83 -21.10
CA THR A 64 -3.63 4.44 -22.51
C THR A 64 -2.25 3.92 -22.91
N PRO A 65 -2.10 3.30 -24.10
CA PRO A 65 -0.78 2.93 -24.61
C PRO A 65 0.21 4.10 -24.64
N GLU A 66 -0.27 5.32 -24.91
CA GLU A 66 0.57 6.52 -24.88
C GLU A 66 1.07 6.85 -23.47
N HIS A 67 0.23 6.72 -22.45
CA HIS A 67 0.66 6.84 -21.06
C HIS A 67 1.79 5.85 -20.75
N ILE A 68 1.61 4.58 -21.08
CA ILE A 68 2.60 3.54 -20.80
C ILE A 68 3.90 3.79 -21.57
N ARG A 69 3.83 4.27 -22.81
CA ARG A 69 5.01 4.66 -23.60
C ARG A 69 5.83 5.74 -22.89
N ARG A 70 5.18 6.81 -22.43
CA ARG A 70 5.83 7.93 -21.73
C ARG A 70 6.38 7.51 -20.37
N VAL A 71 5.66 6.69 -19.63
CA VAL A 71 6.15 6.10 -18.37
C VAL A 71 7.40 5.25 -18.63
N ALA A 72 7.34 4.32 -19.59
CA ALA A 72 8.47 3.48 -19.93
C ALA A 72 9.69 4.30 -20.38
N GLU A 73 9.48 5.43 -21.08
CA GLU A 73 10.51 6.41 -21.43
C GLU A 73 11.14 7.05 -20.20
N ALA A 74 10.34 7.62 -19.32
CA ALA A 74 10.81 8.34 -18.15
C ALA A 74 11.59 7.45 -17.18
N VAL A 75 11.12 6.23 -16.93
CA VAL A 75 11.70 5.36 -15.89
C VAL A 75 13.00 4.66 -16.30
N ARG A 76 13.34 4.61 -17.60
CA ARG A 76 14.55 3.95 -18.10
C ARG A 76 15.85 4.50 -17.51
N THR A 77 15.86 5.79 -17.17
CA THR A 77 17.04 6.48 -16.65
C THR A 77 16.96 6.76 -15.15
N VAL A 78 15.88 6.34 -14.48
CA VAL A 78 15.67 6.60 -13.06
C VAL A 78 16.34 5.49 -12.25
N THR A 79 17.22 5.88 -11.32
CA THR A 79 17.73 4.96 -10.30
C THR A 79 16.72 4.85 -9.16
N PRO A 80 16.23 3.64 -8.81
CA PRO A 80 15.35 3.47 -7.67
C PRO A 80 16.00 3.93 -6.37
N GLY A 81 15.22 4.63 -5.53
CA GLY A 81 15.65 5.03 -4.20
C GLY A 81 15.94 3.82 -3.30
N GLU A 82 16.83 4.00 -2.33
CA GLU A 82 17.12 2.97 -1.34
C GLU A 82 16.00 2.85 -0.29
N ARG A 83 15.56 1.62 -0.03
CA ARG A 83 14.51 1.34 0.95
C ARG A 83 15.09 0.84 2.27
N HIS A 84 14.88 1.64 3.32
CA HIS A 84 15.23 1.28 4.69
C HIS A 84 14.01 0.68 5.39
N ILE A 85 13.99 -0.66 5.50
CA ILE A 85 12.83 -1.39 5.97
C ILE A 85 12.85 -1.49 7.51
N THR A 86 11.82 -0.98 8.17
CA THR A 86 11.55 -1.17 9.60
C THR A 86 10.43 -2.19 9.75
N TYR A 87 10.79 -3.40 10.17
CA TYR A 87 9.85 -4.49 10.40
C TYR A 87 9.39 -4.52 11.86
N GLU A 88 8.08 -4.39 12.08
CA GLU A 88 7.46 -4.51 13.40
C GLU A 88 6.49 -5.71 13.42
N PRO A 89 6.79 -6.77 14.19
CA PRO A 89 5.90 -7.91 14.36
C PRO A 89 4.53 -7.46 14.90
N SER A 90 3.48 -7.73 14.14
CA SER A 90 2.12 -7.23 14.39
C SER A 90 1.05 -8.24 13.96
N VAL A 91 -0.16 -8.09 14.48
CA VAL A 91 -1.39 -8.71 13.98
C VAL A 91 -2.31 -7.65 13.40
N SER A 92 -3.10 -7.96 12.37
CA SER A 92 -4.01 -7.00 11.73
C SER A 92 -5.47 -7.43 11.79
N SER A 93 -6.34 -6.42 11.89
CA SER A 93 -7.77 -6.50 11.55
C SER A 93 -8.04 -5.70 10.26
N LEU A 94 -9.30 -5.56 9.88
CA LEU A 94 -9.69 -4.77 8.71
C LEU A 94 -9.27 -3.29 8.81
N TYR A 95 -9.23 -2.73 10.02
CA TYR A 95 -9.05 -1.28 10.22
C TYR A 95 -7.70 -0.90 10.81
N THR A 96 -7.02 -1.84 11.45
CA THR A 96 -5.79 -1.53 12.18
C THR A 96 -4.85 -2.73 12.26
N ALA A 97 -3.55 -2.45 12.26
CA ALA A 97 -2.54 -3.35 12.78
C ALA A 97 -2.24 -3.02 14.25
N VAL A 98 -1.93 -4.02 15.05
CA VAL A 98 -1.52 -3.89 16.45
C VAL A 98 -0.16 -4.57 16.61
N PRO A 99 0.90 -3.85 17.01
CA PRO A 99 2.20 -4.44 17.24
C PRO A 99 2.17 -5.35 18.46
N PHE A 100 2.98 -6.41 18.45
CA PHE A 100 3.13 -7.29 19.60
C PHE A 100 3.92 -6.64 20.76
N LYS A 101 4.68 -5.57 20.47
CA LYS A 101 5.43 -4.87 21.50
C LYS A 101 4.48 -4.02 22.34
N GLN A 102 4.53 -4.23 23.65
CA GLN A 102 3.73 -3.48 24.61
C GLN A 102 4.62 -2.73 25.58
N GLU A 103 4.40 -1.42 25.67
CA GLU A 103 4.84 -0.61 26.81
C GLU A 103 4.08 -1.15 28.05
N ALA A 104 4.78 -1.38 29.18
CA ALA A 104 4.32 -2.10 30.37
C ALA A 104 2.94 -1.64 30.91
N SER A 105 1.89 -2.12 30.24
CA SER A 105 0.47 -1.93 30.51
C SER A 105 -0.22 -3.20 30.02
N VAL A 106 -1.29 -3.60 30.72
CA VAL A 106 -1.88 -4.94 30.57
C VAL A 106 -2.46 -5.12 29.16
N LEU A 107 -2.01 -6.14 28.39
CA LEU A 107 -2.74 -6.60 27.21
C LEU A 107 -4.00 -7.31 27.66
N VAL A 108 -5.16 -6.74 27.37
CA VAL A 108 -6.41 -7.46 27.53
C VAL A 108 -6.71 -8.19 26.23
N ILE A 109 -6.32 -9.48 26.16
CA ILE A 109 -6.76 -10.38 25.09
C ILE A 109 -8.09 -11.00 25.52
N GLY A 110 -9.19 -10.62 24.86
CA GLY A 110 -10.51 -11.20 25.13
C GLY A 110 -10.60 -12.64 24.63
N SER A 111 -10.69 -13.62 25.53
CA SER A 111 -10.79 -15.06 25.19
C SER A 111 -12.22 -15.54 24.93
N ALA A 112 -13.19 -14.65 24.74
CA ALA A 112 -14.62 -15.01 24.71
C ALA A 112 -15.06 -15.83 23.48
N GLN A 113 -14.19 -16.01 22.49
CA GLN A 113 -14.50 -16.79 21.28
C GLN A 113 -14.25 -18.29 21.40
N THR A 114 -13.64 -18.77 22.49
CA THR A 114 -13.41 -20.22 22.67
C THR A 114 -14.55 -20.84 23.48
N PRO A 115 -15.38 -21.75 22.92
CA PRO A 115 -16.52 -22.34 23.62
C PRO A 115 -16.13 -23.40 24.68
N THR A 116 -14.85 -23.54 25.02
CA THR A 116 -14.40 -24.48 26.06
C THR A 116 -14.65 -23.89 27.45
N ALA A 117 -15.84 -24.12 27.98
CA ALA A 117 -16.12 -23.96 29.40
C ALA A 117 -15.29 -24.99 30.21
N PRO A 118 -14.67 -24.61 31.35
CA PRO A 118 -14.18 -25.61 32.29
C PRO A 118 -15.40 -26.29 32.93
N ARG A 119 -15.67 -27.55 32.56
CA ARG A 119 -16.53 -28.43 33.36
C ARG A 119 -15.80 -28.73 34.68
N LEU A 120 -15.91 -27.85 35.66
CA LEU A 120 -15.65 -28.20 37.05
C LEU A 120 -16.89 -28.91 37.59
N SER A 121 -16.93 -30.23 37.43
CA SER A 121 -17.83 -31.08 38.21
C SER A 121 -17.34 -31.10 39.65
N ALA A 122 -18.06 -30.41 40.53
CA ALA A 122 -17.93 -30.63 41.97
C ALA A 122 -18.49 -32.03 42.27
N ARG A 123 -17.61 -33.04 42.29
CA ARG A 123 -17.90 -34.30 42.98
C ARG A 123 -17.90 -33.99 44.48
N ARG A 124 -19.05 -34.21 45.13
CA ARG A 124 -19.13 -34.62 46.53
C ARG A 124 -19.52 -36.08 46.57
#